data_AF-K0VKE3-F1
#
_entry.id   AF-K0VKE3-F1
#
_cell.length_a   1.000
_cell.length_b   1.000
_cell.length_c   1.000
_cell.angle_alpha   90.00
_cell.angle_beta   90.00
_cell.angle_gamma   90.00
#
_symmetry.space_group_name_H-M   'P 1'
#
loop_
_entity.id
_entity.type
_entity.pdbx_description
1 polymer ?
#
loop_
_entity_poly.entity_id
_entity_poly.type
_entity_poly.pdbx_seq_one_letter_code
_entity_poly.pdbx_strand_id
1 'polypeptide(L)'
;APVEAGEDDADPADPGDDATVPTPPKTTPATRPTDTEPEAGTKAGEQDSAPTDQTATDKTSVDAPDDPGVPPQEPTKVAVFASATKLAEAGPKTISPKVAALLTTQQDQAAAKKPTLITAVVNVVNSMLDWARQKAAAQPGDAPTPPFLWALLSFARRELDNLFAARSTTNAPRGAVVTPTSLALADDAAAAAALVPSYSPWLNPQVSASTRFISWVTGTTVYGGNKELANTLARFGVYGTDVGVMWDNGMVDDPNTPFDERQILIAVGDTFGAKGMTGRWIYNTLFRSSDRDLSDGMTIPDGEWKNGNMFGGAPLSGPTEARPIINRPTWLPNSVTLIPTAGVSLPTEVTEDTPFGTIQYVSFMSVSNWGQAGRWSTNYSAIAYSTDNGENFKVAPESVRYNSLLSGNRNFQQSAFVKGDDGYVYMYGTPNGRQGAAYVARVAPEDILNAGKYEYYKAASKGWFGGSPAKWVKGNPSSASAVIGKTGGACGGTKPGYTVSEMSVQYNEYLQKYVVLYGDQFNNIVMRTSDRPEGGWSDATVLMGQQSGGIYAPMLHPWSPSTQGTGSDLYWNLSLWSDYNIMLMKTDLTKL
;
A
#
# COMPACT_ATOMS: atom_id res chain seq x y z
N ALA A 1 55.82 32.64 9.50
CA ALA A 1 57.04 32.31 10.27
C ALA A 1 56.61 31.52 11.50
N PRO A 2 57.24 30.39 11.87
CA PRO A 2 58.44 29.69 11.35
C PRO A 2 58.04 28.40 10.57
N VAL A 3 58.85 27.44 10.06
CA VAL A 3 60.24 27.26 9.59
C VAL A 3 60.23 25.91 8.82
N GLU A 4 61.04 25.80 7.76
CA GLU A 4 61.28 24.62 6.90
C GLU A 4 61.98 23.44 7.61
N ALA A 5 61.86 22.21 7.07
CA ALA A 5 62.97 21.46 6.42
C ALA A 5 62.82 19.91 6.44
N GLY A 6 63.21 19.27 5.32
CA GLY A 6 63.63 17.85 5.15
C GLY A 6 62.53 16.90 4.65
N GLU A 7 62.38 16.57 3.35
CA GLU A 7 63.23 15.70 2.50
C GLU A 7 63.59 14.34 3.12
N ASP A 8 63.03 13.26 2.57
CA ASP A 8 63.85 12.22 1.91
C ASP A 8 62.99 11.21 1.10
N ASP A 9 63.51 10.94 -0.08
CA ASP A 9 63.02 10.08 -1.17
C ASP A 9 63.19 8.57 -0.90
N ALA A 10 62.55 7.80 -1.79
CA ALA A 10 63.00 6.52 -2.36
C ALA A 10 62.26 5.22 -1.95
N ASP A 11 61.30 4.84 -2.81
CA ASP A 11 61.13 3.47 -3.34
C ASP A 11 62.44 2.99 -4.02
N PRO A 12 62.75 1.68 -4.27
CA PRO A 12 61.81 0.70 -4.84
C PRO A 12 62.05 -0.82 -4.56
N ALA A 13 61.15 -1.63 -5.14
CA ALA A 13 61.38 -2.90 -5.85
C ALA A 13 61.43 -4.28 -5.13
N ASP A 14 60.55 -5.14 -5.67
CA ASP A 14 60.43 -6.62 -5.70
C ASP A 14 61.74 -7.38 -6.03
N PRO A 15 61.89 -8.67 -5.64
CA PRO A 15 61.67 -9.75 -6.64
C PRO A 15 61.13 -11.10 -6.10
N GLY A 16 60.21 -11.72 -6.86
CA GLY A 16 60.43 -12.99 -7.60
C GLY A 16 60.44 -14.37 -6.89
N ASP A 17 59.46 -15.19 -7.28
CA ASP A 17 59.39 -16.67 -7.46
C ASP A 17 60.41 -17.64 -6.80
N ASP A 18 59.90 -18.70 -6.15
CA ASP A 18 60.28 -20.08 -6.51
C ASP A 18 59.28 -21.16 -6.04
N ALA A 19 59.21 -22.25 -6.80
CA ALA A 19 58.23 -23.34 -6.75
C ALA A 19 58.49 -24.44 -5.70
N THR A 20 57.47 -25.24 -5.34
CA THR A 20 57.47 -26.74 -5.43
C THR A 20 56.21 -27.40 -4.83
N VAL A 21 55.75 -28.45 -5.52
CA VAL A 21 54.65 -29.39 -5.18
C VAL A 21 55.26 -30.68 -4.59
N PRO A 22 54.55 -31.45 -3.72
CA PRO A 22 54.16 -32.81 -4.13
C PRO A 22 52.77 -33.29 -3.63
N THR A 23 52.15 -34.17 -4.42
CA THR A 23 51.00 -35.08 -4.10
C THR A 23 51.52 -36.54 -4.11
N PRO A 24 50.72 -37.61 -3.90
CA PRO A 24 49.79 -38.04 -2.82
C PRO A 24 50.18 -39.46 -2.27
N PRO A 25 49.29 -40.20 -1.57
CA PRO A 25 49.06 -41.59 -2.03
C PRO A 25 47.60 -42.08 -1.97
N LYS A 26 47.35 -43.18 -2.71
CA LYS A 26 46.07 -43.86 -2.98
C LYS A 26 46.17 -45.37 -2.61
N THR A 27 45.01 -46.05 -2.47
CA THR A 27 44.68 -47.51 -2.53
C THR A 27 44.78 -48.39 -1.25
N THR A 28 43.67 -48.82 -0.58
CA THR A 28 42.71 -50.00 -0.69
C THR A 28 43.20 -51.33 -0.04
N PRO A 29 42.40 -52.41 0.24
CA PRO A 29 40.93 -52.65 0.47
C PRO A 29 40.58 -53.65 1.63
N ALA A 30 39.32 -54.14 1.68
CA ALA A 30 38.75 -55.36 2.37
C ALA A 30 37.99 -55.09 3.69
N THR A 31 36.82 -55.67 4.05
CA THR A 31 36.08 -56.89 3.64
C THR A 31 34.64 -56.85 4.22
N ARG A 32 33.65 -57.42 3.51
CA ARG A 32 32.33 -57.96 3.98
C ARG A 32 32.53 -59.50 4.13
N PRO A 33 31.87 -60.32 5.01
CA PRO A 33 30.40 -60.56 5.16
C PRO A 33 29.92 -60.75 6.62
N THR A 34 28.63 -60.79 6.97
CA THR A 34 27.68 -61.90 6.73
C THR A 34 26.22 -61.53 7.01
N ASP A 35 25.35 -62.12 6.20
CA ASP A 35 23.90 -62.27 6.35
C ASP A 35 23.50 -63.03 7.63
N THR A 36 22.26 -62.84 8.10
CA THR A 36 21.26 -63.91 8.40
C THR A 36 19.96 -63.26 8.92
N GLU A 37 18.93 -63.21 8.07
CA GLU A 37 17.52 -63.45 8.45
C GLU A 37 17.28 -64.98 8.28
N PRO A 38 16.16 -65.62 8.69
CA PRO A 38 14.95 -65.13 9.36
C PRO A 38 14.42 -66.08 10.47
N GLU A 39 13.36 -65.71 11.20
CA GLU A 39 12.35 -66.70 11.59
C GLU A 39 11.02 -66.06 12.03
N ALA A 40 9.94 -66.63 11.48
CA ALA A 40 8.56 -66.29 11.70
C ALA A 40 7.84 -67.36 12.54
N GLY A 41 6.87 -66.92 13.33
CA GLY A 41 5.68 -67.68 13.72
C GLY A 41 5.41 -67.70 15.23
N THR A 42 4.20 -67.78 15.77
CA THR A 42 2.82 -67.90 15.26
C THR A 42 1.90 -67.99 16.50
N LYS A 43 0.71 -67.33 16.50
CA LYS A 43 -0.55 -67.61 17.27
C LYS A 43 -0.55 -67.44 18.82
N ALA A 44 -1.65 -67.15 19.53
CA ALA A 44 -3.06 -66.84 19.29
C ALA A 44 -3.75 -66.42 20.62
N GLY A 45 -4.97 -65.84 20.55
CA GLY A 45 -5.96 -65.66 21.64
C GLY A 45 -6.36 -64.18 21.85
N GLU A 46 -7.39 -63.59 21.24
CA GLU A 46 -8.86 -63.85 21.25
C GLU A 46 -9.55 -63.41 22.55
N GLN A 47 -10.25 -62.25 22.55
CA GLN A 47 -11.69 -62.12 22.82
C GLN A 47 -12.20 -60.65 22.86
N ASP A 48 -13.27 -60.42 22.09
CA ASP A 48 -14.48 -59.57 22.28
C ASP A 48 -14.39 -58.27 23.11
N SER A 49 -14.90 -57.13 22.63
CA SER A 49 -16.35 -56.86 22.52
C SER A 49 -16.67 -55.63 21.64
N ALA A 50 -17.78 -55.72 20.91
CA ALA A 50 -18.36 -54.72 20.00
C ALA A 50 -19.04 -53.52 20.72
N PRO A 51 -19.37 -52.42 20.00
CA PRO A 51 -19.91 -51.18 20.56
C PRO A 51 -21.44 -51.18 20.64
N THR A 52 -21.99 -50.52 21.67
CA THR A 52 -23.44 -50.34 21.84
C THR A 52 -23.89 -48.95 21.42
N ASP A 53 -24.85 -48.96 20.51
CA ASP A 53 -25.69 -47.87 20.02
C ASP A 53 -26.71 -47.48 21.11
N GLN A 54 -26.90 -46.19 21.40
CA GLN A 54 -28.13 -45.67 22.00
C GLN A 54 -28.49 -44.27 21.50
N THR A 55 -29.67 -44.24 20.91
CA THR A 55 -30.46 -43.15 20.36
C THR A 55 -31.10 -42.31 21.46
N ALA A 56 -31.19 -40.98 21.26
CA ALA A 56 -32.19 -40.15 21.93
C ALA A 56 -32.95 -39.34 20.86
N THR A 57 -34.25 -39.57 20.87
CA THR A 57 -35.29 -39.19 19.92
C THR A 57 -35.65 -37.71 19.94
N ASP A 58 -35.73 -37.10 18.76
CA ASP A 58 -36.48 -35.87 18.49
C ASP A 58 -37.88 -36.24 17.97
N LYS A 59 -38.93 -35.64 18.53
CA LYS A 59 -40.33 -35.82 18.12
C LYS A 59 -40.90 -34.47 17.68
N THR A 60 -41.23 -34.35 16.40
CA THR A 60 -42.37 -33.53 15.96
C THR A 60 -42.94 -34.06 14.65
N SER A 61 -44.22 -34.39 14.70
CA SER A 61 -45.04 -35.04 13.67
C SER A 61 -45.41 -34.10 12.53
N VAL A 62 -45.46 -34.67 11.33
CA VAL A 62 -46.13 -34.16 10.14
C VAL A 62 -47.55 -34.72 10.15
N ASP A 63 -48.57 -33.89 9.96
CA ASP A 63 -49.91 -34.33 9.55
C ASP A 63 -50.62 -33.24 8.71
N ALA A 64 -51.13 -33.67 7.55
CA ALA A 64 -52.19 -33.10 6.71
C ALA A 64 -52.97 -34.33 6.16
N PRO A 65 -54.27 -34.28 5.77
CA PRO A 65 -54.90 -33.20 4.98
C PRO A 65 -56.42 -32.88 5.25
N ASP A 66 -56.86 -31.78 4.62
CA ASP A 66 -58.17 -31.42 4.04
C ASP A 66 -59.53 -31.64 4.77
N ASP A 67 -60.26 -30.54 4.97
CA ASP A 67 -61.74 -30.45 5.07
C ASP A 67 -62.25 -29.19 4.30
N PRO A 68 -63.16 -29.31 3.31
CA PRO A 68 -63.60 -28.21 2.45
C PRO A 68 -64.91 -27.56 2.93
N GLY A 69 -64.91 -26.27 3.30
CA GLY A 69 -66.17 -25.65 3.75
C GLY A 69 -66.24 -24.15 4.06
N VAL A 70 -65.42 -23.27 3.47
CA VAL A 70 -65.57 -21.80 3.70
C VAL A 70 -65.51 -20.99 2.38
N PRO A 71 -66.49 -20.10 2.10
CA PRO A 71 -66.53 -19.26 0.89
C PRO A 71 -65.57 -18.04 0.93
N PRO A 72 -65.24 -17.42 -0.23
CA PRO A 72 -63.99 -16.69 -0.46
C PRO A 72 -63.96 -15.26 0.10
N GLN A 73 -62.80 -14.84 0.65
CA GLN A 73 -62.47 -13.44 0.92
C GLN A 73 -61.60 -12.83 -0.19
N GLU A 74 -61.84 -11.55 -0.47
CA GLU A 74 -61.24 -10.75 -1.55
C GLU A 74 -59.70 -10.64 -1.49
N PRO A 75 -58.99 -10.56 -2.64
CA PRO A 75 -57.54 -10.44 -2.68
C PRO A 75 -57.08 -8.98 -2.51
N THR A 76 -56.39 -8.69 -1.42
CA THR A 76 -55.71 -7.39 -1.22
C THR A 76 -54.30 -7.42 -1.84
N LYS A 77 -54.22 -6.85 -3.05
CA LYS A 77 -53.11 -6.14 -3.73
C LYS A 77 -51.66 -6.26 -3.21
N VAL A 78 -50.83 -6.78 -4.14
CA VAL A 78 -49.55 -6.26 -4.69
C VAL A 78 -48.29 -6.29 -3.80
N ALA A 79 -47.37 -7.17 -4.22
CA ALA A 79 -45.97 -7.21 -3.86
C ALA A 79 -45.26 -5.87 -4.09
N VAL A 80 -44.62 -5.36 -3.04
CA VAL A 80 -43.67 -4.25 -3.13
C VAL A 80 -42.30 -4.84 -3.48
N PHE A 81 -41.83 -4.61 -4.71
CA PHE A 81 -40.46 -4.93 -5.10
C PHE A 81 -39.49 -4.05 -4.30
N ALA A 82 -38.58 -4.69 -3.57
CA ALA A 82 -37.47 -4.01 -2.91
C ALA A 82 -36.58 -3.33 -3.97
N SER A 83 -36.12 -2.11 -3.70
CA SER A 83 -35.17 -1.42 -4.56
C SER A 83 -33.82 -2.15 -4.55
N ALA A 84 -33.11 -2.14 -5.67
CA ALA A 84 -31.78 -2.75 -5.82
C ALA A 84 -30.77 -2.27 -4.74
N THR A 85 -30.97 -1.07 -4.19
CA THR A 85 -30.19 -0.53 -3.07
C THR A 85 -30.38 -1.30 -1.76
N LYS A 86 -31.60 -1.77 -1.46
CA LYS A 86 -31.87 -2.61 -0.27
C LYS A 86 -31.35 -4.04 -0.43
N LEU A 87 -31.28 -4.56 -1.65
CA LEU A 87 -30.65 -5.85 -1.93
C LEU A 87 -29.11 -5.76 -1.87
N ALA A 88 -28.52 -4.63 -2.27
CA ALA A 88 -27.07 -4.40 -2.20
C ALA A 88 -26.56 -4.19 -0.77
N GLU A 89 -27.35 -3.58 0.12
CA GLU A 89 -27.04 -3.51 1.56
C GLU A 89 -27.26 -4.84 2.31
N ALA A 90 -28.06 -5.75 1.74
CA ALA A 90 -28.35 -7.07 2.30
C ALA A 90 -27.51 -8.22 1.69
N GLY A 91 -26.55 -7.90 0.81
CA GLY A 91 -25.60 -8.88 0.30
C GLY A 91 -24.68 -9.38 1.43
N PRO A 92 -24.32 -10.67 1.48
CA PRO A 92 -23.49 -11.19 2.55
C PRO A 92 -22.09 -10.57 2.46
N LYS A 93 -21.80 -9.60 3.31
CA LYS A 93 -20.43 -9.35 3.75
C LYS A 93 -20.10 -10.46 4.73
N THR A 94 -19.41 -11.49 4.26
CA THR A 94 -18.98 -12.61 5.11
C THR A 94 -17.90 -12.10 6.05
N ILE A 95 -18.31 -11.63 7.23
CA ILE A 95 -17.39 -11.23 8.29
C ILE A 95 -17.02 -12.50 9.06
N SER A 96 -15.72 -12.75 9.29
CA SER A 96 -15.27 -13.89 10.11
C SER A 96 -15.91 -13.85 11.51
N PRO A 97 -16.27 -15.00 12.13
CA PRO A 97 -16.83 -15.03 13.48
C PRO A 97 -15.97 -14.32 14.55
N LYS A 98 -14.64 -14.34 14.40
CA LYS A 98 -13.72 -13.58 15.25
C LYS A 98 -13.89 -12.07 15.06
N VAL A 99 -14.00 -11.61 13.81
CA VAL A 99 -14.21 -10.20 13.50
C VAL A 99 -15.60 -9.75 13.98
N ALA A 100 -16.61 -10.59 13.82
CA ALA A 100 -17.93 -10.35 14.39
C ALA A 100 -17.85 -10.17 15.92
N ALA A 101 -17.15 -11.06 16.62
CA ALA A 101 -16.95 -10.98 18.08
C ALA A 101 -16.22 -9.69 18.51
N LEU A 102 -15.16 -9.29 17.79
CA LEU A 102 -14.40 -8.05 18.01
C LEU A 102 -15.22 -6.78 17.72
N LEU A 103 -16.14 -6.83 16.76
CA LEU A 103 -17.03 -5.71 16.44
C LEU A 103 -18.23 -5.63 17.41
N THR A 104 -18.72 -6.77 17.92
CA THR A 104 -19.85 -6.81 18.87
C THR A 104 -19.50 -6.30 20.26
N THR A 105 -18.27 -6.47 20.75
CA THR A 105 -17.85 -5.97 22.07
C THR A 105 -17.86 -4.44 22.18
N GLN A 106 -17.88 -3.72 21.05
CA GLN A 106 -18.04 -2.27 21.03
C GLN A 106 -19.49 -1.79 20.91
N GLN A 107 -20.45 -2.67 20.61
CA GLN A 107 -21.83 -2.27 20.34
C GLN A 107 -22.68 -2.10 21.63
N ASP A 108 -22.20 -2.59 22.77
CA ASP A 108 -22.86 -2.47 24.07
C ASP A 108 -22.63 -1.14 24.79
N GLN A 109 -21.91 -0.18 24.18
CA GLN A 109 -21.86 1.20 24.67
C GLN A 109 -22.17 2.21 23.56
N ALA A 110 -23.46 2.38 23.25
CA ALA A 110 -24.13 3.65 22.92
C ALA A 110 -25.41 3.39 22.10
N ALA A 111 -26.52 3.09 22.78
CA ALA A 111 -27.84 3.09 22.16
C ALA A 111 -28.45 4.51 22.22
N ALA A 112 -28.24 5.31 21.17
CA ALA A 112 -29.07 6.49 20.89
C ALA A 112 -29.70 6.35 19.49
N LYS A 113 -31.02 6.55 19.39
CA LYS A 113 -31.80 6.45 18.15
C LYS A 113 -31.21 7.36 17.06
N LYS A 114 -30.81 6.77 15.93
CA LYS A 114 -30.29 7.48 14.75
C LYS A 114 -31.45 8.03 13.89
N PRO A 115 -31.42 9.30 13.44
CA PRO A 115 -32.36 9.78 12.42
C PRO A 115 -32.04 9.17 11.05
N THR A 116 -33.06 8.98 10.22
CA THR A 116 -32.86 8.53 8.82
C THR A 116 -32.15 9.61 8.00
N LEU A 117 -31.46 9.22 6.92
CA LEU A 117 -30.72 10.12 6.03
C LEU A 117 -31.60 11.27 5.49
N ILE A 118 -32.88 10.98 5.25
CA ILE A 118 -33.88 11.96 4.81
C ILE A 118 -34.14 13.00 5.89
N THR A 119 -34.24 12.59 7.16
CA THR A 119 -34.41 13.49 8.30
C THR A 119 -33.20 14.41 8.50
N ALA A 120 -31.98 13.89 8.29
CA ALA A 120 -30.76 14.69 8.38
C ALA A 120 -30.68 15.75 7.26
N VAL A 121 -31.01 15.38 6.01
CA VAL A 121 -31.00 16.31 4.87
C VAL A 121 -32.09 17.38 5.01
N VAL A 122 -33.30 17.01 5.43
CA VAL A 122 -34.40 17.96 5.66
C VAL A 122 -34.06 18.95 6.78
N ASN A 123 -33.40 18.48 7.85
CA ASN A 123 -32.97 19.36 8.94
C ASN A 123 -31.89 20.36 8.49
N VAL A 124 -30.93 19.94 7.67
CA VAL A 124 -29.90 20.86 7.12
C VAL A 124 -30.53 21.90 6.20
N VAL A 125 -31.46 21.50 5.33
CA VAL A 125 -32.17 22.42 4.42
C VAL A 125 -33.02 23.43 5.19
N ASN A 126 -33.76 23.00 6.21
CA ASN A 126 -34.56 23.90 7.05
C ASN A 126 -33.67 24.85 7.86
N SER A 127 -32.55 24.37 8.41
CA SER A 127 -31.57 25.19 9.13
C SER A 127 -30.96 26.27 8.22
N MET A 128 -30.72 25.95 6.95
CA MET A 128 -30.20 26.89 5.95
C MET A 128 -31.25 27.89 5.47
N LEU A 129 -32.52 27.49 5.38
CA LEU A 129 -33.65 28.38 5.06
C LEU A 129 -33.91 29.39 6.18
N ASP A 130 -33.83 28.96 7.43
CA ASP A 130 -34.00 29.86 8.58
C ASP A 130 -32.82 30.82 8.73
N TRP A 131 -31.59 30.37 8.43
CA TRP A 131 -30.41 31.23 8.37
C TRP A 131 -30.47 32.24 7.20
N ALA A 132 -30.96 31.82 6.04
CA ALA A 132 -31.17 32.71 4.89
C ALA A 132 -32.26 33.76 5.16
N ARG A 133 -33.32 33.39 5.89
CA ARG A 133 -34.37 34.33 6.33
C ARG A 133 -33.84 35.33 7.37
N GLN A 134 -32.96 34.89 8.27
CA GLN A 134 -32.30 35.79 9.23
C GLN A 134 -31.37 36.82 8.57
N LYS A 135 -30.74 36.48 7.44
CA LYS A 135 -29.87 37.40 6.68
C LYS A 135 -30.56 38.23 5.60
N ALA A 136 -31.82 37.96 5.28
CA ALA A 136 -32.61 38.76 4.34
C ALA A 136 -33.09 40.11 4.92
N ALA A 137 -32.80 40.40 6.19
CA ALA A 137 -33.13 41.66 6.87
C ALA A 137 -31.92 42.62 6.98
N ALA A 138 -31.06 42.68 5.95
CA ALA A 138 -29.90 43.57 5.95
C ALA A 138 -30.30 45.05 5.80
N GLN A 139 -29.81 45.91 6.70
CA GLN A 139 -29.92 47.36 6.60
C GLN A 139 -28.81 47.95 5.71
N PRO A 140 -28.95 49.20 5.20
CA PRO A 140 -27.95 49.78 4.31
C PRO A 140 -26.60 49.99 5.03
N GLY A 141 -25.59 49.19 4.69
CA GLY A 141 -24.23 49.30 5.27
C GLY A 141 -23.38 48.03 5.28
N ASP A 142 -23.94 46.84 5.02
CA ASP A 142 -23.17 45.59 5.08
C ASP A 142 -22.31 45.32 3.82
N ALA A 143 -21.11 44.76 4.06
CA ALA A 143 -20.10 44.44 3.04
C ALA A 143 -20.58 43.36 2.04
N PRO A 144 -20.07 43.37 0.78
CA PRO A 144 -20.51 42.42 -0.24
C PRO A 144 -20.19 40.97 0.14
N THR A 145 -21.15 40.07 -0.13
CA THR A 145 -21.06 38.64 0.17
C THR A 145 -19.95 37.96 -0.66
N PRO A 146 -19.15 37.07 -0.05
CA PRO A 146 -17.96 36.51 -0.69
C PRO A 146 -18.28 35.46 -1.79
N PRO A 147 -17.48 35.39 -2.88
CA PRO A 147 -17.74 34.57 -4.07
C PRO A 147 -17.80 33.06 -3.84
N PHE A 148 -17.33 32.54 -2.70
CA PHE A 148 -17.49 31.13 -2.34
C PHE A 148 -18.96 30.73 -2.15
N LEU A 149 -19.83 31.68 -1.78
CA LEU A 149 -21.26 31.43 -1.59
C LEU A 149 -21.96 31.10 -2.92
N TRP A 150 -21.54 31.73 -4.02
CA TRP A 150 -22.05 31.43 -5.36
C TRP A 150 -21.57 30.09 -5.89
N ALA A 151 -20.34 29.69 -5.56
CA ALA A 151 -19.81 28.35 -5.86
C ALA A 151 -20.59 27.24 -5.11
N LEU A 152 -20.93 27.49 -3.84
CA LEU A 152 -21.74 26.55 -3.05
C LEU A 152 -23.19 26.47 -3.55
N LEU A 153 -23.78 27.62 -3.92
CA LEU A 153 -25.15 27.68 -4.47
C LEU A 153 -25.26 27.06 -5.86
N SER A 154 -24.21 27.17 -6.69
CA SER A 154 -24.17 26.53 -8.02
C SER A 154 -23.94 25.03 -7.92
N PHE A 155 -23.13 24.56 -6.97
CA PHE A 155 -23.02 23.13 -6.66
C PHE A 155 -24.34 22.56 -6.13
N ALA A 156 -24.98 23.24 -5.17
CA ALA A 156 -26.26 22.80 -4.62
C ALA A 156 -27.39 22.78 -5.67
N ARG A 157 -27.43 23.76 -6.59
CA ARG A 157 -28.35 23.75 -7.74
C ARG A 157 -28.05 22.59 -8.69
N ARG A 158 -26.78 22.35 -9.04
CA ARG A 158 -26.39 21.28 -9.96
C ARG A 158 -26.72 19.89 -9.42
N GLU A 159 -26.49 19.65 -8.13
CA GLU A 159 -26.83 18.38 -7.49
C GLU A 159 -28.35 18.19 -7.33
N LEU A 160 -29.10 19.27 -7.11
CA LEU A 160 -30.56 19.23 -7.07
C LEU A 160 -31.17 18.99 -8.47
N ASP A 161 -30.64 19.62 -9.52
CA ASP A 161 -31.07 19.43 -10.91
C ASP A 161 -30.75 18.00 -11.39
N ASN A 162 -29.61 17.43 -10.99
CA ASN A 162 -29.28 16.03 -11.26
C ASN A 162 -30.22 15.05 -10.53
N LEU A 163 -30.62 15.37 -9.30
CA LEU A 163 -31.59 14.58 -8.52
C LEU A 163 -33.01 14.65 -9.13
N PHE A 164 -33.41 15.81 -9.66
CA PHE A 164 -34.70 15.98 -10.35
C PHE A 164 -34.70 15.39 -11.76
N ALA A 165 -33.60 15.44 -12.50
CA ALA A 165 -33.44 14.77 -13.80
C ALA A 165 -33.49 13.24 -13.65
N ALA A 166 -32.87 12.69 -12.59
CA ALA A 166 -32.94 11.27 -12.24
C ALA A 166 -34.35 10.81 -11.78
N ARG A 167 -35.20 11.74 -11.30
CA ARG A 167 -36.60 11.44 -10.94
C ARG A 167 -37.61 11.67 -12.07
N SER A 168 -37.31 12.56 -13.02
CA SER A 168 -38.25 12.97 -14.07
C SER A 168 -38.41 11.96 -15.21
N THR A 169 -37.60 10.88 -15.26
CA THR A 169 -37.75 9.78 -16.22
C THR A 169 -38.79 8.72 -15.82
N THR A 170 -39.56 8.94 -14.75
CA THR A 170 -40.55 7.96 -14.26
C THR A 170 -42.02 8.28 -14.54
N ASN A 171 -42.33 9.33 -15.31
CA ASN A 171 -43.72 9.65 -15.68
C ASN A 171 -43.90 9.98 -17.17
N ALA A 172 -44.11 8.95 -18.00
CA ALA A 172 -44.81 9.06 -19.28
C ALA A 172 -45.73 7.83 -19.47
N PRO A 173 -46.94 7.99 -20.04
CA PRO A 173 -48.04 7.05 -19.85
C PRO A 173 -47.94 5.80 -20.75
N ARG A 174 -48.38 4.66 -20.20
CA ARG A 174 -48.55 3.39 -20.93
C ARG A 174 -49.65 3.53 -22.00
N GLY A 175 -49.32 3.19 -23.24
CA GLY A 175 -50.31 2.89 -24.27
C GLY A 175 -49.78 3.01 -25.69
N ALA A 176 -49.15 1.96 -26.22
CA ALA A 176 -49.24 1.54 -27.63
C ALA A 176 -48.39 0.28 -27.86
N VAL A 177 -49.03 -0.72 -28.45
CA VAL A 177 -48.43 -1.95 -28.96
C VAL A 177 -47.50 -1.60 -30.12
N VAL A 178 -46.23 -2.01 -30.05
CA VAL A 178 -45.37 -2.11 -31.24
C VAL A 178 -44.57 -3.42 -31.17
N THR A 179 -44.77 -4.21 -32.22
CA THR A 179 -44.08 -5.43 -32.66
C THR A 179 -42.56 -5.45 -32.41
N PRO A 180 -41.96 -6.63 -32.15
CA PRO A 180 -40.53 -6.75 -31.94
C PRO A 180 -39.82 -6.65 -33.29
N THR A 181 -39.44 -5.44 -33.69
CA THR A 181 -38.43 -5.26 -34.73
C THR A 181 -37.08 -5.44 -34.06
N SER A 182 -36.43 -6.56 -34.37
CA SER A 182 -35.05 -6.87 -34.02
C SER A 182 -34.13 -5.71 -34.40
N LEU A 183 -33.80 -4.85 -33.43
CA LEU A 183 -32.67 -3.94 -33.52
C LEU A 183 -31.46 -4.73 -33.03
N ALA A 184 -30.64 -5.19 -33.98
CA ALA A 184 -29.26 -5.55 -33.72
C ALA A 184 -28.58 -4.30 -33.14
N LEU A 185 -28.51 -4.23 -31.81
CA LEU A 185 -27.59 -3.33 -31.13
C LEU A 185 -26.24 -4.04 -31.14
N ALA A 186 -25.29 -3.38 -31.81
CA ALA A 186 -23.91 -3.77 -31.86
C ALA A 186 -23.38 -4.13 -30.47
N ASP A 187 -22.75 -5.29 -30.37
CA ASP A 187 -22.02 -5.79 -29.19
C ASP A 187 -20.83 -4.90 -28.78
N ASP A 188 -20.56 -3.80 -29.49
CA ASP A 188 -19.41 -2.91 -29.25
C ASP A 188 -19.67 -1.78 -28.25
N ALA A 189 -20.89 -1.60 -27.73
CA ALA A 189 -21.19 -0.55 -26.76
C ALA A 189 -21.31 -1.04 -25.29
N ALA A 190 -21.29 -2.36 -25.06
CA ALA A 190 -21.29 -2.95 -23.71
C ALA A 190 -19.88 -3.24 -23.16
N ALA A 191 -18.83 -3.04 -23.98
CA ALA A 191 -17.43 -3.36 -23.64
C ALA A 191 -16.67 -2.25 -22.88
N ALA A 192 -17.32 -1.12 -22.55
CA ALA A 192 -16.66 0.04 -21.92
C ALA A 192 -17.25 0.47 -20.56
N ALA A 193 -18.10 -0.35 -19.94
CA ALA A 193 -18.34 -0.24 -18.50
C ALA A 193 -17.32 -1.16 -17.82
N ALA A 194 -16.21 -0.60 -17.34
CA ALA A 194 -15.32 -1.35 -16.45
C ALA A 194 -16.20 -1.96 -15.35
N LEU A 195 -16.29 -3.29 -15.30
CA LEU A 195 -16.84 -4.02 -14.17
C LEU A 195 -16.08 -3.52 -12.95
N VAL A 196 -16.70 -2.60 -12.21
CA VAL A 196 -16.20 -2.19 -10.90
C VAL A 196 -16.18 -3.48 -10.08
N PRO A 197 -15.01 -4.00 -9.67
CA PRO A 197 -14.98 -5.20 -8.87
C PRO A 197 -15.89 -4.97 -7.66
N SER A 198 -16.70 -5.95 -7.29
CA SER A 198 -17.74 -5.83 -6.25
C SER A 198 -17.25 -5.30 -4.90
N TYR A 199 -15.93 -5.25 -4.70
CA TYR A 199 -15.24 -4.79 -3.50
C TYR A 199 -14.61 -3.39 -3.60
N SER A 200 -14.71 -2.71 -4.75
CA SER A 200 -14.25 -1.34 -4.92
C SER A 200 -14.95 -0.41 -3.91
N PRO A 201 -14.22 0.50 -3.24
CA PRO A 201 -14.85 1.49 -2.36
C PRO A 201 -15.71 2.52 -3.12
N TRP A 202 -15.55 2.61 -4.45
CA TRP A 202 -16.26 3.58 -5.27
C TRP A 202 -17.10 2.90 -6.35
N LEU A 203 -18.32 3.40 -6.54
CA LEU A 203 -19.22 2.98 -7.62
C LEU A 203 -18.80 3.52 -8.99
N ASN A 204 -18.16 4.69 -9.05
CA ASN A 204 -17.68 5.30 -10.29
C ASN A 204 -16.37 6.06 -10.03
N PRO A 205 -15.24 5.32 -9.90
CA PRO A 205 -13.96 5.94 -9.59
C PRO A 205 -13.46 6.82 -10.73
N GLN A 206 -12.87 7.97 -10.40
CA GLN A 206 -12.20 8.86 -11.37
C GLN A 206 -10.83 8.28 -11.81
N VAL A 207 -10.84 7.19 -12.57
CA VAL A 207 -9.64 6.54 -13.11
C VAL A 207 -9.49 6.79 -14.61
N SER A 208 -8.25 6.76 -15.08
CA SER A 208 -7.94 6.67 -16.51
C SER A 208 -8.41 5.33 -17.09
N ALA A 209 -8.59 5.26 -18.42
CA ALA A 209 -9.00 4.03 -19.11
C ALA A 209 -7.98 2.87 -18.99
N SER A 210 -6.74 3.17 -18.59
CA SER A 210 -5.70 2.17 -18.35
C SER A 210 -5.72 1.61 -16.92
N THR A 211 -6.42 2.26 -15.98
CA THR A 211 -6.28 1.99 -14.54
C THR A 211 -7.55 1.43 -13.92
N ARG A 212 -7.41 0.41 -13.06
CA ARG A 212 -8.53 -0.18 -12.31
C ARG A 212 -8.11 -0.67 -10.93
N PHE A 213 -9.09 -0.74 -10.02
CA PHE A 213 -8.97 -1.45 -8.75
C PHE A 213 -8.92 -2.96 -8.98
N ILE A 214 -8.12 -3.68 -8.19
CA ILE A 214 -8.05 -5.15 -8.18
C ILE A 214 -8.68 -5.70 -6.90
N SER A 215 -8.08 -5.39 -5.75
CA SER A 215 -8.50 -5.91 -4.46
C SER A 215 -8.08 -4.98 -3.32
N TRP A 216 -8.60 -5.26 -2.13
CA TRP A 216 -8.01 -4.80 -0.88
C TRP A 216 -6.77 -5.64 -0.57
N VAL A 217 -5.74 -5.00 -0.02
CA VAL A 217 -4.52 -5.66 0.50
C VAL A 217 -4.61 -5.83 2.02
N THR A 218 -5.23 -4.87 2.71
CA THR A 218 -5.42 -4.89 4.17
C THR A 218 -6.87 -4.64 4.54
N GLY A 219 -7.21 -4.94 5.80
CA GLY A 219 -8.46 -4.56 6.43
C GLY A 219 -9.30 -5.73 6.92
N THR A 220 -10.62 -5.53 6.85
CA THR A 220 -11.60 -6.49 7.38
C THR A 220 -12.29 -7.31 6.30
N THR A 221 -12.03 -6.99 5.04
CA THR A 221 -12.62 -7.67 3.89
C THR A 221 -12.14 -9.12 3.85
N VAL A 222 -13.08 -10.04 3.72
CA VAL A 222 -12.80 -11.47 3.50
C VAL A 222 -13.32 -11.82 2.11
N TYR A 223 -12.41 -12.25 1.24
CA TYR A 223 -12.77 -12.71 -0.09
C TYR A 223 -13.23 -14.16 -0.03
N GLY A 224 -14.36 -14.47 -0.70
CA GLY A 224 -14.85 -15.84 -0.77
C GLY A 224 -13.80 -16.75 -1.42
N GLY A 225 -13.51 -17.89 -0.79
CA GLY A 225 -12.54 -18.86 -1.32
C GLY A 225 -11.08 -18.62 -0.94
N ASN A 226 -10.71 -17.43 -0.46
CA ASN A 226 -9.34 -17.17 0.00
C ASN A 226 -9.29 -16.23 1.22
N LYS A 227 -9.03 -16.80 2.39
CA LYS A 227 -8.91 -16.05 3.67
C LYS A 227 -7.63 -15.21 3.76
N GLU A 228 -6.68 -15.42 2.86
CA GLU A 228 -5.35 -14.80 2.90
C GLU A 228 -5.32 -13.41 2.24
N LEU A 229 -6.37 -13.08 1.49
CA LEU A 229 -6.59 -11.75 0.92
C LEU A 229 -7.23 -10.81 1.94
N ALA A 230 -6.60 -9.65 2.16
CA ALA A 230 -7.04 -8.50 2.95
C ALA A 230 -7.37 -8.69 4.43
N ASN A 231 -7.79 -9.88 4.89
CA ASN A 231 -8.35 -10.20 6.21
C ASN A 231 -7.33 -10.06 7.37
N THR A 232 -6.70 -8.90 7.48
CA THR A 232 -5.62 -8.61 8.41
C THR A 232 -6.12 -8.42 9.83
N LEU A 233 -7.40 -8.06 10.02
CA LEU A 233 -7.95 -7.92 11.37
C LEU A 233 -8.01 -9.27 12.09
N ALA A 234 -8.54 -10.30 11.43
CA ALA A 234 -8.68 -11.62 12.06
C ALA A 234 -7.34 -12.33 12.28
N ARG A 235 -6.34 -12.00 11.46
CA ARG A 235 -5.06 -12.73 11.35
C ARG A 235 -3.91 -12.02 12.05
N PHE A 236 -3.97 -10.69 12.12
CA PHE A 236 -2.88 -9.85 12.63
C PHE A 236 -3.34 -8.76 13.60
N GLY A 237 -4.64 -8.66 13.90
CA GLY A 237 -5.18 -7.61 14.76
C GLY A 237 -5.12 -6.23 14.11
N VAL A 238 -5.01 -6.17 12.78
CA VAL A 238 -4.89 -4.93 12.00
C VAL A 238 -6.22 -4.63 11.30
N TYR A 239 -6.98 -3.68 11.84
CA TYR A 239 -8.19 -3.17 11.19
C TYR A 239 -7.85 -2.25 10.02
N GLY A 240 -6.83 -1.41 10.20
CA GLY A 240 -6.42 -0.42 9.22
C GLY A 240 -4.97 -0.01 9.37
N THR A 241 -4.33 0.34 8.26
CA THR A 241 -2.95 0.78 8.14
C THR A 241 -2.74 1.61 6.86
N ASP A 242 -1.55 2.18 6.67
CA ASP A 242 -1.24 3.01 5.52
C ASP A 242 0.17 2.87 4.91
N VAL A 243 0.35 3.57 3.78
CA VAL A 243 1.55 3.66 2.95
C VAL A 243 1.85 2.41 2.14
N GLY A 244 2.16 1.28 2.78
CA GLY A 244 2.45 0.02 2.08
C GLY A 244 3.67 0.08 1.18
N VAL A 245 4.81 0.52 1.69
CA VAL A 245 6.09 0.53 0.95
C VAL A 245 6.49 -0.89 0.58
N MET A 246 6.66 -1.18 -0.71
CA MET A 246 6.96 -2.53 -1.20
C MET A 246 8.38 -2.64 -1.75
N TRP A 247 9.05 -3.76 -1.45
CA TRP A 247 10.30 -4.16 -2.10
C TRP A 247 10.45 -5.69 -2.10
N ASP A 248 11.18 -6.21 -3.08
CA ASP A 248 11.60 -7.62 -3.12
C ASP A 248 12.70 -7.83 -2.08
N ASN A 249 12.57 -8.84 -1.22
CA ASN A 249 13.55 -9.12 -0.17
C ASN A 249 14.91 -9.57 -0.72
N GLY A 250 15.02 -9.89 -2.01
CA GLY A 250 16.24 -10.25 -2.70
C GLY A 250 16.78 -11.63 -2.31
N MET A 251 15.98 -12.44 -1.61
CA MET A 251 16.33 -13.81 -1.29
C MET A 251 16.11 -14.71 -2.50
N VAL A 252 16.87 -15.80 -2.54
CA VAL A 252 16.64 -16.92 -3.47
C VAL A 252 15.88 -17.98 -2.70
N ASP A 253 14.82 -18.50 -3.32
CA ASP A 253 14.02 -19.60 -2.79
C ASP A 253 14.87 -20.88 -2.68
N ASP A 254 14.86 -21.52 -1.51
CA ASP A 254 15.42 -22.86 -1.31
C ASP A 254 14.30 -23.89 -1.46
N PRO A 255 14.26 -24.66 -2.56
CA PRO A 255 13.17 -25.60 -2.82
C PRO A 255 13.10 -26.76 -1.82
N ASN A 256 14.06 -26.87 -0.90
CA ASN A 256 14.05 -27.88 0.18
C ASN A 256 13.32 -27.41 1.43
N THR A 257 12.90 -26.15 1.53
CA THR A 257 12.09 -25.64 2.63
C THR A 257 10.60 -25.67 2.26
N PRO A 258 9.69 -25.65 3.25
CA PRO A 258 8.25 -25.71 2.99
C PRO A 258 7.63 -24.34 2.64
N PHE A 259 8.42 -23.27 2.52
CA PHE A 259 7.95 -21.90 2.29
C PHE A 259 8.80 -21.20 1.22
N ASP A 260 8.20 -20.31 0.42
CA ASP A 260 8.95 -19.49 -0.55
C ASP A 260 9.68 -18.36 0.21
N GLU A 261 11.01 -18.45 0.30
CA GLU A 261 11.81 -17.41 0.95
C GLU A 261 11.83 -16.10 0.17
N ARG A 262 11.61 -16.13 -1.14
CA ARG A 262 11.62 -14.93 -1.96
C ARG A 262 10.26 -14.24 -1.88
N GLN A 263 10.19 -13.20 -1.07
CA GLN A 263 8.96 -12.48 -0.71
C GLN A 263 9.04 -10.99 -1.05
N ILE A 264 7.90 -10.40 -1.40
CA ILE A 264 7.68 -8.96 -1.27
C ILE A 264 7.47 -8.65 0.21
N LEU A 265 8.24 -7.69 0.70
CA LEU A 265 8.04 -7.07 2.01
C LEU A 265 7.26 -5.77 1.82
N ILE A 266 6.26 -5.55 2.70
CA ILE A 266 5.31 -4.44 2.63
C ILE A 266 5.35 -3.71 3.98
N ALA A 267 6.17 -2.67 4.09
CA ALA A 267 6.25 -1.87 5.32
C ALA A 267 5.13 -0.84 5.37
N VAL A 268 4.38 -0.85 6.45
CA VAL A 268 3.22 0.01 6.64
C VAL A 268 3.41 0.94 7.83
N GLY A 269 2.71 2.08 7.80
CA GLY A 269 2.79 3.12 8.81
C GLY A 269 1.85 2.90 9.99
N ASP A 270 1.18 3.98 10.37
CA ASP A 270 0.27 3.99 11.52
C ASP A 270 -0.78 2.90 11.33
N THR A 271 -0.94 2.05 12.34
CA THR A 271 -1.71 0.82 12.24
C THR A 271 -2.62 0.67 13.45
N PHE A 272 -3.91 0.48 13.20
CA PHE A 272 -4.96 0.51 14.21
C PHE A 272 -5.74 -0.80 14.26
N GLY A 273 -6.12 -1.22 15.48
CA GLY A 273 -6.88 -2.43 15.73
C GLY A 273 -8.40 -2.27 15.60
N ALA A 274 -8.93 -1.05 15.42
CA ALA A 274 -10.35 -0.81 15.28
C ALA A 274 -10.67 0.36 14.32
N LYS A 275 -11.96 0.44 13.94
CA LYS A 275 -12.49 1.42 12.99
C LYS A 275 -12.22 2.86 13.43
N GLY A 276 -12.00 3.74 12.45
CA GLY A 276 -11.86 5.17 12.69
C GLY A 276 -10.55 5.54 13.39
N MET A 277 -9.47 4.80 13.10
CA MET A 277 -8.15 4.99 13.70
C MET A 277 -8.18 4.89 15.24
N THR A 278 -8.87 3.87 15.76
CA THR A 278 -9.03 3.64 17.21
C THR A 278 -8.49 2.25 17.61
N GLY A 279 -8.56 1.94 18.90
CA GLY A 279 -8.08 0.67 19.45
C GLY A 279 -6.57 0.64 19.65
N ARG A 280 -5.96 -0.55 19.58
CA ARG A 280 -4.50 -0.71 19.67
C ARG A 280 -3.85 0.01 18.50
N TRP A 281 -2.95 0.93 18.81
CA TRP A 281 -2.17 1.67 17.83
C TRP A 281 -0.72 1.23 17.89
N ILE A 282 -0.18 0.80 16.76
CA ILE A 282 1.25 0.62 16.53
C ILE A 282 1.67 1.52 15.36
N TYR A 283 2.87 2.07 15.45
CA TYR A 283 3.32 3.16 14.57
C TYR A 283 3.91 2.66 13.25
N ASN A 284 4.25 1.37 13.16
CA ASN A 284 4.56 0.67 11.92
C ASN A 284 4.35 -0.83 12.12
N THR A 285 4.29 -1.58 11.02
CA THR A 285 4.50 -3.04 10.98
C THR A 285 4.93 -3.47 9.58
N LEU A 286 4.98 -4.77 9.32
CA LEU A 286 5.38 -5.35 8.04
C LEU A 286 4.42 -6.47 7.65
N PHE A 287 4.06 -6.52 6.37
CA PHE A 287 3.48 -7.72 5.77
C PHE A 287 4.43 -8.36 4.77
N ARG A 288 4.26 -9.66 4.53
CA ARG A 288 5.02 -10.43 3.53
C ARG A 288 4.09 -11.10 2.55
N SER A 289 4.53 -11.24 1.31
CA SER A 289 3.81 -11.99 0.28
C SER A 289 4.78 -12.68 -0.67
N SER A 290 4.55 -13.97 -0.93
CA SER A 290 5.18 -14.70 -2.04
C SER A 290 4.25 -14.81 -3.25
N ASP A 291 3.14 -14.08 -3.26
CA ASP A 291 2.16 -14.15 -4.35
C ASP A 291 2.73 -13.56 -5.65
N ARG A 292 2.65 -14.35 -6.73
CA ARG A 292 3.11 -13.93 -8.06
C ARG A 292 1.93 -13.59 -8.98
N ASP A 293 0.72 -14.04 -8.68
CA ASP A 293 -0.47 -13.70 -9.47
C ASP A 293 -1.17 -12.49 -8.85
N LEU A 294 -0.88 -11.33 -9.40
CA LEU A 294 -1.46 -10.08 -8.91
C LEU A 294 -2.84 -9.79 -9.53
N SER A 295 -3.31 -10.63 -10.46
CA SER A 295 -4.53 -10.36 -11.23
C SER A 295 -5.82 -10.56 -10.44
N ASP A 296 -5.78 -11.36 -9.38
CA ASP A 296 -6.89 -11.67 -8.48
C ASP A 296 -6.71 -11.10 -7.06
N GLY A 297 -5.54 -10.56 -6.74
CA GLY A 297 -5.26 -9.88 -5.49
C GLY A 297 -3.78 -9.97 -5.11
N MET A 298 -3.49 -9.87 -3.82
CA MET A 298 -2.17 -10.19 -3.28
C MET A 298 -2.38 -10.85 -1.92
N THR A 299 -2.06 -12.13 -1.83
CA THR A 299 -2.18 -12.89 -0.59
C THR A 299 -1.08 -12.53 0.40
N ILE A 300 -1.44 -12.48 1.68
CA ILE A 300 -0.49 -12.41 2.79
C ILE A 300 -0.64 -13.76 3.51
N PRO A 301 0.38 -14.60 3.68
CA PRO A 301 0.25 -15.92 4.32
C PRO A 301 -0.07 -15.77 5.81
N ASP A 302 -0.47 -16.86 6.49
CA ASP A 302 -0.75 -16.80 7.92
C ASP A 302 0.53 -16.41 8.70
N GLY A 303 0.33 -15.86 9.90
CA GLY A 303 1.44 -15.48 10.77
C GLY A 303 2.07 -16.70 11.44
N GLU A 304 3.39 -16.68 11.58
CA GLU A 304 4.17 -17.76 12.15
C GLU A 304 4.58 -17.39 13.58
N TRP A 305 3.82 -17.88 14.57
CA TRP A 305 4.00 -17.49 15.97
C TRP A 305 4.81 -18.51 16.76
N LYS A 306 5.94 -18.05 17.31
CA LYS A 306 6.76 -18.79 18.29
C LYS A 306 7.24 -20.17 17.79
N ASN A 307 7.51 -20.30 16.50
CA ASN A 307 8.00 -21.51 15.86
C ASN A 307 9.36 -21.33 15.15
N GLY A 308 9.93 -20.12 15.18
CA GLY A 308 11.21 -19.79 14.57
C GLY A 308 11.16 -19.45 13.08
N ASN A 309 9.99 -19.55 12.44
CA ASN A 309 9.81 -19.21 11.02
C ASN A 309 9.53 -17.71 10.86
N MET A 310 10.36 -17.03 10.05
CA MET A 310 10.26 -15.59 9.76
C MET A 310 9.65 -15.27 8.38
N PHE A 311 9.14 -16.29 7.68
CA PHE A 311 8.51 -16.19 6.35
C PHE A 311 6.97 -16.14 6.43
N GLY A 312 6.41 -16.08 7.63
CA GLY A 312 4.99 -15.82 7.84
C GLY A 312 4.57 -14.39 7.46
N GLY A 313 3.27 -14.18 7.37
CA GLY A 313 2.70 -12.96 6.78
C GLY A 313 2.98 -11.66 7.54
N ALA A 314 3.36 -11.71 8.81
CA ALA A 314 3.74 -10.53 9.60
C ALA A 314 4.62 -10.89 10.81
N PRO A 315 5.47 -9.98 11.29
CA PRO A 315 6.10 -10.08 12.61
C PRO A 315 5.06 -9.98 13.72
N LEU A 316 5.09 -10.92 14.68
CA LEU A 316 4.03 -11.07 15.69
C LEU A 316 4.52 -10.85 17.14
N SER A 317 3.64 -10.32 17.99
CA SER A 317 3.76 -10.33 19.46
C SER A 317 2.79 -11.29 20.16
N GLY A 318 1.91 -11.93 19.38
CA GLY A 318 0.96 -12.95 19.82
C GLY A 318 0.41 -13.72 18.62
N PRO A 319 -0.36 -14.80 18.82
CA PRO A 319 -0.78 -15.70 17.74
C PRO A 319 -1.44 -15.04 16.53
N THR A 320 -2.09 -13.89 16.74
CA THR A 320 -2.76 -13.13 15.68
C THR A 320 -2.56 -11.63 15.88
N GLU A 321 -1.42 -11.20 16.41
CA GLU A 321 -1.18 -9.81 16.79
C GLU A 321 0.14 -9.32 16.21
N ALA A 322 0.08 -8.50 15.16
CA ALA A 322 1.25 -7.87 14.57
C ALA A 322 1.93 -6.92 15.55
N ARG A 323 3.25 -6.72 15.39
CA ARG A 323 4.05 -5.83 16.24
C ARG A 323 4.82 -4.78 15.43
N PRO A 324 5.30 -3.71 16.08
CA PRO A 324 6.24 -2.78 15.47
C PRO A 324 7.53 -3.50 15.07
N ILE A 325 8.06 -3.14 13.91
CA ILE A 325 9.33 -3.66 13.39
C ILE A 325 10.49 -2.70 13.61
N ILE A 326 10.23 -1.39 13.50
CA ILE A 326 11.17 -0.32 13.81
C ILE A 326 10.70 0.30 15.10
N ASN A 327 11.52 0.27 16.15
CA ASN A 327 11.24 0.95 17.41
C ASN A 327 12.08 2.22 17.55
N ARG A 328 11.54 3.27 18.16
CA ARG A 328 12.30 4.50 18.42
C ARG A 328 13.40 4.23 19.46
N PRO A 329 14.68 4.40 19.11
CA PRO A 329 15.75 4.35 20.10
C PRO A 329 15.61 5.48 21.13
N THR A 330 15.99 5.21 22.38
CA THR A 330 15.88 6.18 23.49
C THR A 330 16.72 7.44 23.28
N TRP A 331 17.80 7.36 22.50
CA TRP A 331 18.69 8.47 22.15
C TRP A 331 18.16 9.37 21.02
N LEU A 332 17.05 9.03 20.38
CA LEU A 332 16.39 9.88 19.38
C LEU A 332 15.26 10.72 19.98
N PRO A 333 15.01 11.94 19.46
CA PRO A 333 13.90 12.80 19.90
C PRO A 333 12.55 12.08 19.86
N ASN A 334 11.67 12.43 20.81
CA ASN A 334 10.31 11.90 20.85
C ASN A 334 9.51 12.25 19.60
N SER A 335 8.62 11.37 19.19
CA SER A 335 7.81 11.46 17.97
C SER A 335 6.37 11.08 18.26
N VAL A 336 5.45 11.55 17.42
CA VAL A 336 4.07 11.05 17.36
C VAL A 336 4.07 9.63 16.80
N THR A 337 4.81 9.41 15.72
CA THR A 337 4.89 8.12 15.02
C THR A 337 6.16 8.00 14.19
N LEU A 338 6.51 6.77 13.77
CA LEU A 338 7.60 6.46 12.85
C LEU A 338 7.03 5.72 11.63
N ILE A 339 7.02 6.37 10.46
CA ILE A 339 6.36 5.87 9.26
C ILE A 339 7.41 5.44 8.22
N PRO A 340 7.43 4.18 7.75
CA PRO A 340 8.22 3.75 6.61
C PRO A 340 7.89 4.54 5.35
N THR A 341 8.91 4.89 4.56
CA THR A 341 8.76 5.68 3.33
C THR A 341 9.42 5.03 2.12
N ALA A 342 10.50 4.25 2.32
CA ALA A 342 11.16 3.50 1.27
C ALA A 342 11.75 2.19 1.81
N GLY A 343 11.85 1.18 0.96
CA GLY A 343 12.47 -0.10 1.27
C GLY A 343 13.35 -0.58 0.12
N VAL A 344 14.46 -1.24 0.44
CA VAL A 344 15.35 -1.86 -0.55
C VAL A 344 16.09 -3.04 0.08
N SER A 345 16.30 -4.09 -0.70
CA SER A 345 17.18 -5.20 -0.38
C SER A 345 18.51 -5.03 -1.12
N LEU A 346 19.62 -5.23 -0.40
CA LEU A 346 20.96 -5.27 -0.98
C LEU A 346 21.64 -6.61 -0.67
N PRO A 347 22.36 -7.20 -1.65
CA PRO A 347 23.10 -8.43 -1.43
C PRO A 347 24.24 -8.21 -0.43
N THR A 348 24.56 -9.24 0.33
CA THR A 348 25.71 -9.27 1.24
C THR A 348 26.29 -10.68 1.28
N GLU A 349 27.47 -10.82 1.86
CA GLU A 349 28.08 -12.14 2.07
C GLU A 349 27.20 -12.98 3.02
N VAL A 350 27.10 -14.28 2.73
CA VAL A 350 26.40 -15.22 3.62
C VAL A 350 27.28 -15.48 4.83
N THR A 351 26.81 -15.07 6.00
CA THR A 351 27.46 -15.30 7.30
C THR A 351 26.42 -15.78 8.32
N GLU A 352 26.85 -16.10 9.54
CA GLU A 352 25.90 -16.41 10.63
C GLU A 352 24.94 -15.23 10.94
N ASP A 353 25.39 -14.00 10.75
CA ASP A 353 24.58 -12.78 10.99
C ASP A 353 23.70 -12.40 9.80
N THR A 354 24.03 -12.90 8.61
CA THR A 354 23.38 -12.60 7.31
C THR A 354 23.09 -13.90 6.54
N PRO A 355 22.33 -14.85 7.12
CA PRO A 355 22.21 -16.21 6.58
C PRO A 355 21.53 -16.26 5.20
N PHE A 356 20.76 -15.24 4.85
CA PHE A 356 20.04 -15.17 3.57
C PHE A 356 20.80 -14.44 2.46
N GLY A 357 22.05 -14.00 2.71
CA GLY A 357 22.86 -13.30 1.70
C GLY A 357 22.30 -11.92 1.29
N THR A 358 21.42 -11.35 2.12
CA THR A 358 20.79 -10.05 1.87
C THR A 358 20.52 -9.30 3.17
N ILE A 359 20.56 -7.96 3.10
CA ILE A 359 20.13 -7.05 4.16
C ILE A 359 18.98 -6.19 3.64
N GLN A 360 17.91 -6.10 4.45
CA GLN A 360 16.77 -5.25 4.20
C GLN A 360 17.03 -3.87 4.80
N TYR A 361 16.81 -2.80 4.03
CA TYR A 361 16.93 -1.42 4.49
C TYR A 361 15.61 -0.69 4.32
N VAL A 362 15.15 -0.01 5.37
CA VAL A 362 13.93 0.81 5.34
C VAL A 362 14.26 2.23 5.75
N SER A 363 13.97 3.19 4.87
CA SER A 363 13.95 4.60 5.25
C SER A 363 12.61 4.94 5.89
N PHE A 364 12.63 5.60 7.04
CA PHE A 364 11.43 6.02 7.75
C PHE A 364 11.52 7.48 8.19
N MET A 365 10.35 8.10 8.37
CA MET A 365 10.22 9.45 8.90
C MET A 365 9.77 9.42 10.36
N SER A 366 10.36 10.27 11.20
CA SER A 366 9.89 10.53 12.56
C SER A 366 8.97 11.75 12.55
N VAL A 367 7.66 11.55 12.62
CA VAL A 367 6.68 12.65 12.64
C VAL A 367 6.63 13.28 14.03
N SER A 368 6.75 14.61 14.10
CA SER A 368 6.66 15.38 15.34
C SER A 368 5.30 16.02 15.55
N ASN A 369 4.57 16.34 14.47
CA ASN A 369 3.23 16.92 14.53
C ASN A 369 2.50 16.77 13.19
N TRP A 370 1.23 16.33 13.18
CA TRP A 370 0.46 16.08 11.96
C TRP A 370 -0.11 17.32 11.26
N GLY A 371 -0.26 18.45 11.96
CA GLY A 371 -0.77 19.69 11.38
C GLY A 371 -2.11 19.57 10.64
N GLN A 372 -2.27 20.32 9.54
CA GLN A 372 -3.44 20.24 8.66
C GLN A 372 -3.29 19.05 7.69
N ALA A 373 -4.39 18.62 7.05
CA ALA A 373 -4.35 17.58 6.03
C ALA A 373 -3.26 17.83 4.98
N GLY A 374 -2.37 16.85 4.78
CA GLY A 374 -1.23 16.94 3.86
C GLY A 374 -0.03 17.77 4.36
N ARG A 375 -0.04 18.23 5.62
CA ARG A 375 1.00 19.09 6.21
C ARG A 375 1.39 18.65 7.62
N TRP A 376 2.46 17.87 7.74
CA TRP A 376 3.06 17.49 9.01
C TRP A 376 4.48 18.02 9.14
N SER A 377 5.04 18.01 10.35
CA SER A 377 6.45 18.26 10.65
C SER A 377 7.14 16.95 11.05
N THR A 378 8.42 16.83 10.76
CA THR A 378 9.26 15.70 11.19
C THR A 378 10.38 16.17 12.11
N ASN A 379 10.87 15.30 12.99
CA ASN A 379 12.12 15.54 13.72
C ASN A 379 13.33 15.20 12.85
N TYR A 380 13.25 14.07 12.13
CA TYR A 380 14.29 13.51 11.29
C TYR A 380 13.69 12.45 10.37
N SER A 381 14.45 12.06 9.35
CA SER A 381 14.36 10.75 8.70
C SER A 381 15.60 9.92 9.03
N ALA A 382 15.51 8.60 8.94
CA ALA A 382 16.63 7.70 9.16
C ALA A 382 16.44 6.41 8.36
N ILE A 383 17.46 5.55 8.37
CA ILE A 383 17.43 4.22 7.79
C ILE A 383 17.57 3.21 8.93
N ALA A 384 16.72 2.19 8.91
CA ALA A 384 16.86 1.00 9.73
C ALA A 384 17.17 -0.21 8.84
N TYR A 385 17.87 -1.20 9.39
CA TYR A 385 18.24 -2.41 8.66
C TYR A 385 17.83 -3.69 9.40
N SER A 386 17.60 -4.76 8.65
CA SER A 386 17.23 -6.10 9.14
C SER A 386 17.99 -7.17 8.35
N THR A 387 18.47 -8.19 9.07
CA THR A 387 19.13 -9.38 8.49
C THR A 387 18.27 -10.65 8.62
N ASP A 388 17.06 -10.51 9.17
CA ASP A 388 16.13 -11.59 9.53
C ASP A 388 14.79 -11.46 8.79
N ASN A 389 14.86 -11.28 7.46
CA ASN A 389 13.70 -11.11 6.57
C ASN A 389 12.69 -10.05 7.04
N GLY A 390 13.18 -8.94 7.62
CA GLY A 390 12.33 -7.86 8.12
C GLY A 390 11.65 -8.13 9.47
N GLU A 391 12.04 -9.19 10.18
CA GLU A 391 11.45 -9.52 11.47
C GLU A 391 11.84 -8.49 12.55
N ASN A 392 13.09 -8.00 12.54
CA ASN A 392 13.56 -6.97 13.46
C ASN A 392 14.44 -5.94 12.74
N PHE A 393 14.11 -4.65 12.92
CA PHE A 393 14.91 -3.56 12.36
C PHE A 393 15.69 -2.79 13.43
N LYS A 394 16.96 -2.53 13.15
CA LYS A 394 17.85 -1.69 13.96
C LYS A 394 18.05 -0.35 13.26
N VAL A 395 17.80 0.75 13.97
CA VAL A 395 18.03 2.11 13.44
C VAL A 395 19.53 2.39 13.39
N ALA A 396 20.02 2.80 12.22
CA ALA A 396 21.43 3.14 12.03
C ALA A 396 21.71 4.60 12.44
N PRO A 397 22.56 4.87 13.46
CA PRO A 397 22.82 6.23 13.93
C PRO A 397 23.39 7.17 12.85
N GLU A 398 24.27 6.67 12.00
CA GLU A 398 24.93 7.46 10.93
C GLU A 398 23.99 7.85 9.78
N SER A 399 22.79 7.26 9.74
CA SER A 399 21.79 7.52 8.70
C SER A 399 20.85 8.68 9.05
N VAL A 400 20.89 9.17 10.29
CA VAL A 400 19.93 10.13 10.83
C VAL A 400 20.07 11.50 10.14
N ARG A 401 18.97 11.97 9.54
CA ARG A 401 18.85 13.22 8.80
C ARG A 401 17.87 14.15 9.51
N TYR A 402 18.37 14.92 10.47
CA TYR A 402 17.56 15.87 11.25
C TYR A 402 16.87 16.90 10.36
N ASN A 403 15.59 17.17 10.62
CA ASN A 403 14.85 18.22 9.93
C ASN A 403 15.08 19.58 10.60
N SER A 404 16.25 20.16 10.36
CA SER A 404 16.58 21.51 10.85
C SER A 404 17.15 22.37 9.74
N LEU A 405 16.98 23.70 9.86
CA LEU A 405 17.50 24.66 8.90
C LEU A 405 19.02 24.56 8.72
N LEU A 406 19.75 24.18 9.77
CA LEU A 406 21.21 24.07 9.77
C LEU A 406 21.72 22.78 9.13
N SER A 407 20.89 21.73 9.05
CA SER A 407 21.30 20.40 8.57
C SER A 407 21.32 20.25 7.04
N GLY A 408 20.56 21.08 6.32
CA GLY A 408 20.32 20.91 4.88
C GLY A 408 19.43 19.71 4.49
N ASN A 409 19.01 18.87 5.43
CA ASN A 409 18.29 17.61 5.18
C ASN A 409 16.78 17.75 4.98
N ARG A 410 16.25 18.98 4.99
CA ARG A 410 14.80 19.25 4.88
C ARG A 410 14.14 18.66 3.63
N ASN A 411 14.93 18.34 2.61
CA ASN A 411 14.48 17.82 1.32
C ASN A 411 14.50 16.28 1.24
N PHE A 412 14.92 15.59 2.31
CA PHE A 412 15.08 14.13 2.36
C PHE A 412 14.40 13.57 3.61
N GLN A 413 13.18 14.01 3.88
CA GLN A 413 12.40 13.61 5.05
C GLN A 413 11.46 12.43 4.76
N GLN A 414 11.04 12.27 3.51
CA GLN A 414 10.47 11.05 2.99
C GLN A 414 11.31 10.60 1.81
N SER A 415 11.27 9.31 1.49
CA SER A 415 12.22 8.71 0.57
C SER A 415 11.55 7.79 -0.44
N ALA A 416 12.23 7.50 -1.55
CA ALA A 416 12.02 6.31 -2.37
C ALA A 416 13.37 5.79 -2.85
N PHE A 417 13.57 4.47 -2.80
CA PHE A 417 14.81 3.84 -3.26
C PHE A 417 14.64 3.22 -4.65
N VAL A 418 15.69 3.29 -5.45
CA VAL A 418 15.81 2.49 -6.68
C VAL A 418 17.29 2.12 -6.90
N LYS A 419 17.54 0.91 -7.38
CA LYS A 419 18.89 0.46 -7.76
C LYS A 419 19.22 0.99 -9.15
N GLY A 420 20.36 1.65 -9.29
CA GLY A 420 20.91 2.07 -10.58
C GLY A 420 21.58 0.91 -11.30
N ASP A 421 21.73 1.04 -12.61
CA ASP A 421 22.56 0.17 -13.45
C ASP A 421 24.06 0.49 -13.32
N ASP A 422 24.39 1.67 -12.79
CA ASP A 422 25.75 2.15 -12.50
C ASP A 422 26.32 1.65 -11.16
N GLY A 423 25.63 0.72 -10.49
CA GLY A 423 26.03 0.14 -9.21
C GLY A 423 25.68 0.98 -7.98
N TYR A 424 25.09 2.17 -8.15
CA TYR A 424 24.64 2.98 -7.02
C TYR A 424 23.21 2.64 -6.59
N VAL A 425 22.91 2.90 -5.32
CA VAL A 425 21.54 3.01 -4.83
C VAL A 425 21.11 4.47 -4.87
N TYR A 426 20.04 4.77 -5.60
CA TYR A 426 19.46 6.10 -5.66
C TYR A 426 18.38 6.26 -4.58
N MET A 427 18.41 7.41 -3.92
CA MET A 427 17.43 7.82 -2.92
C MET A 427 16.78 9.12 -3.39
N TYR A 428 15.53 9.03 -3.83
CA TYR A 428 14.70 10.22 -4.00
C TYR A 428 14.29 10.71 -2.62
N GLY A 429 14.31 12.02 -2.43
CA GLY A 429 13.90 12.67 -1.19
C GLY A 429 12.84 13.72 -1.46
N THR A 430 11.86 13.81 -0.55
CA THR A 430 10.94 14.96 -0.49
C THR A 430 10.98 15.62 0.89
N PRO A 431 10.55 16.89 1.00
CA PRO A 431 10.27 17.49 2.29
C PRO A 431 9.15 16.78 3.05
N ASN A 432 8.98 17.14 4.33
CA ASN A 432 7.81 16.76 5.09
C ASN A 432 6.53 17.34 4.46
N GLY A 433 5.44 16.58 4.48
CA GLY A 433 4.18 16.96 3.82
C GLY A 433 4.13 16.60 2.34
N ARG A 434 3.08 17.08 1.66
CA ARG A 434 2.78 16.75 0.25
C ARG A 434 3.02 17.88 -0.75
N GLN A 435 3.61 18.97 -0.29
CA GLN A 435 3.64 20.25 -1.02
C GLN A 435 5.02 20.57 -1.64
N GLY A 436 5.98 19.65 -1.53
CA GLY A 436 7.37 19.81 -1.96
C GLY A 436 7.64 19.40 -3.41
N ALA A 437 8.92 19.45 -3.78
CA ALA A 437 9.48 18.78 -4.96
C ALA A 437 10.22 17.51 -4.53
N ALA A 438 10.55 16.64 -5.48
CA ALA A 438 11.50 15.56 -5.26
C ALA A 438 12.92 15.97 -5.67
N TYR A 439 13.88 15.49 -4.90
CA TYR A 439 15.31 15.63 -5.06
C TYR A 439 15.91 14.24 -5.15
N VAL A 440 17.14 14.10 -5.63
CA VAL A 440 17.79 12.78 -5.72
C VAL A 440 19.21 12.82 -5.19
N ALA A 441 19.55 11.77 -4.47
CA ALA A 441 20.89 11.45 -4.03
C ALA A 441 21.24 10.03 -4.48
N ARG A 442 22.52 9.67 -4.48
CA ARG A 442 22.99 8.31 -4.70
C ARG A 442 24.07 7.94 -3.70
N VAL A 443 24.23 6.64 -3.44
CA VAL A 443 25.22 6.11 -2.50
C VAL A 443 25.68 4.73 -2.96
N ALA A 444 26.94 4.37 -2.68
CA ALA A 444 27.40 3.01 -2.89
C ALA A 444 26.63 2.07 -1.93
N PRO A 445 26.28 0.83 -2.34
CA PRO A 445 25.51 -0.10 -1.52
C PRO A 445 26.07 -0.29 -0.10
N GLU A 446 27.38 -0.41 0.04
CA GLU A 446 28.10 -0.59 1.31
C GLU A 446 28.02 0.63 2.24
N ASP A 447 27.78 1.81 1.69
CA ASP A 447 27.73 3.08 2.40
C ASP A 447 26.29 3.53 2.71
N ILE A 448 25.26 2.72 2.39
CA ILE A 448 23.83 3.11 2.51
C ILE A 448 23.44 3.62 3.91
N LEU A 449 24.09 3.14 4.96
CA LEU A 449 23.81 3.54 6.34
C LEU A 449 24.47 4.86 6.76
N ASN A 450 25.37 5.44 5.94
CA ASN A 450 26.12 6.63 6.28
C ASN A 450 25.64 7.84 5.45
N ALA A 451 24.87 8.74 6.07
CA ALA A 451 24.30 9.91 5.38
C ALA A 451 25.36 10.87 4.81
N GLY A 452 26.58 10.88 5.36
CA GLY A 452 27.70 11.70 4.89
C GLY A 452 28.34 11.21 3.59
N LYS A 453 28.12 9.95 3.21
CA LYS A 453 28.65 9.33 1.98
C LYS A 453 27.80 9.60 0.76
N TYR A 454 26.54 9.97 0.94
CA TYR A 454 25.61 10.25 -0.14
C TYR A 454 26.11 11.41 -1.02
N GLU A 455 25.95 11.25 -2.32
CA GLU A 455 26.18 12.28 -3.32
C GLU A 455 24.85 12.83 -3.80
N TYR A 456 24.71 14.15 -3.82
CA TYR A 456 23.45 14.83 -4.10
C TYR A 456 23.49 15.46 -5.49
N TYR A 457 22.43 15.24 -6.29
CA TYR A 457 22.41 15.70 -7.67
C TYR A 457 22.18 17.21 -7.74
N LYS A 458 23.13 17.92 -8.35
CA LYS A 458 23.01 19.33 -8.71
C LYS A 458 22.85 19.44 -10.22
N ALA A 459 21.69 19.90 -10.65
CA ALA A 459 21.38 20.06 -12.06
C ALA A 459 22.27 21.12 -12.71
N ALA A 460 22.47 20.98 -14.03
CA ALA A 460 23.13 22.00 -14.81
C ALA A 460 22.37 23.32 -14.71
N SER A 461 23.11 24.43 -14.62
CA SER A 461 22.53 25.77 -14.62
C SER A 461 23.02 26.57 -15.82
N LYS A 462 22.17 27.44 -16.34
CA LYS A 462 22.55 28.50 -17.28
C LYS A 462 22.11 29.83 -16.70
N GLY A 463 23.02 30.79 -16.63
CA GLY A 463 22.76 32.12 -16.12
C GLY A 463 23.45 33.20 -16.96
N TRP A 464 23.13 34.45 -16.64
CA TRP A 464 23.67 35.63 -17.35
C TRP A 464 25.21 35.74 -17.27
N PHE A 465 25.81 35.19 -16.21
CA PHE A 465 27.26 35.19 -15.97
C PHE A 465 27.93 33.85 -16.29
N GLY A 466 27.29 33.00 -17.10
CA GLY A 466 27.76 31.67 -17.45
C GLY A 466 26.90 30.55 -16.87
N GLY A 467 27.25 29.31 -17.21
CA GLY A 467 26.55 28.11 -16.75
C GLY A 467 27.47 27.17 -15.96
N SER A 468 26.88 26.20 -15.28
CA SER A 468 27.61 25.09 -14.65
C SER A 468 27.06 23.77 -15.18
N PRO A 469 27.90 22.77 -15.48
CA PRO A 469 27.43 21.43 -15.83
C PRO A 469 26.75 20.77 -14.61
N ALA A 470 25.93 19.76 -14.88
CA ALA A 470 25.36 18.91 -13.84
C ALA A 470 26.48 18.16 -13.12
N LYS A 471 26.32 17.93 -11.81
CA LYS A 471 27.31 17.19 -11.01
C LYS A 471 26.70 16.58 -9.76
N TRP A 472 27.38 15.57 -9.23
CA TRP A 472 27.12 14.98 -7.92
C TRP A 472 27.94 15.69 -6.84
N VAL A 473 27.30 16.05 -5.73
CA VAL A 473 27.94 16.79 -4.62
C VAL A 473 27.90 15.94 -3.35
N LYS A 474 29.06 15.48 -2.90
CA LYS A 474 29.18 14.62 -1.71
C LYS A 474 28.81 15.34 -0.42
N GLY A 475 28.04 14.69 0.45
CA GLY A 475 27.79 15.12 1.81
C GLY A 475 27.04 16.45 1.97
N ASN A 476 26.43 16.98 0.90
CA ASN A 476 25.76 18.28 0.93
C ASN A 476 24.31 18.21 0.40
N PRO A 477 23.35 17.78 1.23
CA PRO A 477 21.94 17.65 0.86
C PRO A 477 21.30 18.96 0.41
N SER A 478 21.75 20.11 0.95
CA SER A 478 21.22 21.43 0.58
C SER A 478 21.55 21.85 -0.85
N SER A 479 22.54 21.21 -1.48
CA SER A 479 22.95 21.50 -2.86
C SER A 479 22.06 20.85 -3.92
N ALA A 480 21.21 19.89 -3.52
CA ALA A 480 20.39 19.11 -4.42
C ALA A 480 19.40 20.01 -5.18
N SER A 481 19.33 19.82 -6.49
CA SER A 481 18.33 20.47 -7.34
C SER A 481 17.04 19.64 -7.40
N ALA A 482 15.89 20.28 -7.51
CA ALA A 482 14.63 19.58 -7.72
C ALA A 482 14.66 18.86 -9.09
N VAL A 483 14.27 17.59 -9.11
CA VAL A 483 14.24 16.75 -10.32
C VAL A 483 12.81 16.43 -10.76
N ILE A 484 11.84 16.43 -9.84
CA ILE A 484 10.41 16.25 -10.12
C ILE A 484 9.61 17.30 -9.35
N GLY A 485 8.64 17.92 -10.02
CA GLY A 485 7.77 18.94 -9.44
C GLY A 485 8.42 20.33 -9.36
N LYS A 486 7.62 21.31 -8.95
CA LYS A 486 7.94 22.75 -8.86
C LYS A 486 8.49 23.36 -10.16
N THR A 487 8.21 22.74 -11.30
CA THR A 487 8.58 23.22 -12.64
C THR A 487 7.56 24.20 -13.20
N GLY A 488 7.99 25.16 -14.04
CA GLY A 488 7.07 26.04 -14.79
C GLY A 488 6.60 27.31 -14.05
N GLY A 489 7.19 27.65 -12.90
CA GLY A 489 6.88 28.88 -12.16
C GLY A 489 5.42 28.93 -11.68
N ALA A 490 4.84 30.13 -11.59
CA ALA A 490 3.45 30.32 -11.14
C ALA A 490 2.43 29.55 -12.00
N CYS A 491 2.67 29.46 -13.31
CA CYS A 491 1.83 28.71 -14.25
C CYS A 491 1.97 27.18 -14.11
N GLY A 492 3.04 26.69 -13.49
CA GLY A 492 3.25 25.28 -13.23
C GLY A 492 2.24 24.71 -12.23
N GLY A 493 1.78 25.53 -11.28
CA GLY A 493 0.86 25.11 -10.22
C GLY A 493 -0.51 24.62 -10.69
N THR A 494 -0.90 24.91 -11.93
CA THR A 494 -2.17 24.47 -12.51
C THR A 494 -2.06 23.16 -13.29
N LYS A 495 -0.84 22.71 -13.62
CA LYS A 495 -0.61 21.46 -14.37
C LYS A 495 -0.44 20.28 -13.40
N PRO A 496 -0.94 19.07 -13.74
CA PRO A 496 -0.72 17.89 -12.91
C PRO A 496 0.76 17.62 -12.60
N GLY A 497 1.00 17.09 -11.42
CA GLY A 497 2.34 16.70 -10.97
C GLY A 497 3.26 17.84 -10.56
N TYR A 498 2.73 19.00 -10.14
CA TYR A 498 3.53 20.15 -9.70
C TYR A 498 4.12 19.96 -8.29
N THR A 499 3.44 19.29 -7.37
CA THR A 499 4.03 18.89 -6.08
C THR A 499 4.17 17.39 -6.00
N VAL A 500 5.09 16.92 -5.17
CA VAL A 500 5.36 15.49 -4.96
C VAL A 500 5.03 15.14 -3.51
N SER A 501 4.14 14.17 -3.33
CA SER A 501 3.80 13.58 -2.03
C SER A 501 4.66 12.35 -1.71
N GLU A 502 4.16 11.46 -0.85
CA GLU A 502 4.61 10.06 -0.78
C GLU A 502 4.77 9.50 -2.20
N MET A 503 5.88 8.84 -2.48
CA MET A 503 6.28 8.43 -3.84
C MET A 503 6.96 7.07 -3.86
N SER A 504 6.95 6.42 -5.02
CA SER A 504 7.73 5.22 -5.32
C SER A 504 8.36 5.32 -6.70
N VAL A 505 9.52 4.68 -6.88
CA VAL A 505 10.25 4.65 -8.15
C VAL A 505 10.81 3.26 -8.40
N GLN A 506 10.81 2.82 -9.65
CA GLN A 506 11.49 1.60 -10.06
C GLN A 506 11.93 1.68 -11.52
N TYR A 507 12.89 0.87 -11.92
CA TYR A 507 13.12 0.61 -13.34
C TYR A 507 12.04 -0.34 -13.86
N ASN A 508 11.48 -0.04 -15.03
CA ASN A 508 10.43 -0.83 -15.66
C ASN A 508 10.98 -1.42 -16.96
N GLU A 509 11.17 -2.73 -16.98
CA GLU A 509 11.76 -3.45 -18.11
C GLU A 509 10.91 -3.36 -19.39
N TYR A 510 9.58 -3.36 -19.28
CA TYR A 510 8.69 -3.22 -20.44
C TYR A 510 8.85 -1.87 -21.16
N LEU A 511 8.94 -0.77 -20.39
CA LEU A 511 9.15 0.57 -20.95
C LEU A 511 10.63 0.91 -21.20
N GLN A 512 11.55 0.09 -20.66
CA GLN A 512 12.99 0.37 -20.58
C GLN A 512 13.31 1.75 -19.96
N LYS A 513 12.52 2.14 -18.95
CA LYS A 513 12.58 3.47 -18.32
C LYS A 513 12.40 3.37 -16.82
N TYR A 514 12.92 4.35 -16.10
CA TYR A 514 12.49 4.60 -14.72
C TYR A 514 11.06 5.10 -14.73
N VAL A 515 10.22 4.52 -13.88
CA VAL A 515 8.83 4.91 -13.63
C VAL A 515 8.72 5.42 -12.21
N VAL A 516 8.04 6.55 -12.03
CA VAL A 516 7.74 7.12 -10.71
C VAL A 516 6.24 7.32 -10.55
N LEU A 517 5.69 6.95 -9.39
CA LEU A 517 4.32 7.28 -8.98
C LEU A 517 4.33 8.18 -7.75
N TYR A 518 3.43 9.16 -7.72
CA TYR A 518 3.23 10.04 -6.57
C TYR A 518 1.87 10.75 -6.63
N GLY A 519 1.45 11.30 -5.50
CA GLY A 519 0.30 12.20 -5.40
C GLY A 519 0.69 13.66 -5.70
N ASP A 520 -0.07 14.33 -6.57
CA ASP A 520 0.18 15.72 -6.94
C ASP A 520 -0.54 16.75 -6.04
N GLN A 521 -0.47 18.03 -6.41
CA GLN A 521 -1.07 19.13 -5.63
C GLN A 521 -2.60 19.06 -5.52
N PHE A 522 -3.24 18.32 -6.42
CA PHE A 522 -4.67 18.06 -6.42
C PHE A 522 -5.00 16.72 -5.75
N ASN A 523 -3.98 16.01 -5.24
CA ASN A 523 -4.02 14.62 -4.80
C ASN A 523 -4.43 13.65 -5.91
N ASN A 524 -4.14 13.97 -7.17
CA ASN A 524 -4.20 12.98 -8.24
C ASN A 524 -3.00 12.05 -8.13
N ILE A 525 -3.18 10.78 -8.47
CA ILE A 525 -2.07 9.84 -8.66
C ILE A 525 -1.56 10.01 -10.08
N VAL A 526 -0.29 10.40 -10.18
CA VAL A 526 0.38 10.67 -11.45
C VAL A 526 1.58 9.77 -11.65
N MET A 527 1.86 9.47 -12.92
CA MET A 527 3.03 8.74 -13.38
C MET A 527 3.92 9.64 -14.22
N ARG A 528 5.24 9.47 -14.08
CA ARG A 528 6.23 9.99 -15.03
C ARG A 528 7.23 8.90 -15.39
N THR A 529 7.88 9.07 -16.53
CA THR A 529 8.95 8.18 -16.98
C THR A 529 10.24 8.96 -17.24
N SER A 530 11.40 8.31 -17.14
CA SER A 530 12.70 8.90 -17.43
C SER A 530 13.69 7.85 -17.91
N ASP A 531 14.61 8.24 -18.80
CA ASP A 531 15.74 7.39 -19.22
C ASP A 531 16.84 7.32 -18.16
N ARG A 532 16.86 8.28 -17.22
CA ARG A 532 17.87 8.38 -16.17
C ARG A 532 17.24 8.63 -14.81
N PRO A 533 17.84 8.13 -13.72
CA PRO A 533 17.29 8.36 -12.39
C PRO A 533 17.35 9.85 -12.01
N GLU A 534 18.40 10.58 -12.39
CA GLU A 534 18.57 11.98 -12.01
C GLU A 534 17.74 13.00 -12.80
N GLY A 535 17.00 12.57 -13.82
CA GLY A 535 16.02 13.43 -14.47
C GLY A 535 15.93 13.26 -15.97
N GLY A 536 15.26 14.22 -16.61
CA GLY A 536 14.65 14.01 -17.94
C GLY A 536 13.22 13.48 -17.84
N TRP A 537 12.59 13.61 -16.67
CA TRP A 537 11.22 13.13 -16.43
C TRP A 537 10.22 13.71 -17.41
N SER A 538 9.38 12.84 -17.98
CA SER A 538 8.25 13.20 -18.83
C SER A 538 7.29 14.15 -18.13
N ASP A 539 6.38 14.76 -18.90
CA ASP A 539 5.17 15.36 -18.33
C ASP A 539 4.36 14.30 -17.53
N ALA A 540 3.60 14.78 -16.54
CA ALA A 540 2.81 13.93 -15.66
C ALA A 540 1.60 13.36 -16.39
N THR A 541 1.46 12.04 -16.37
CA THR A 541 0.27 11.33 -16.82
C THR A 541 -0.62 11.03 -15.62
N VAL A 542 -1.87 11.50 -15.63
CA VAL A 542 -2.81 11.25 -14.53
C VAL A 542 -3.40 9.85 -14.67
N LEU A 543 -3.10 8.97 -13.71
CA LEU A 543 -3.65 7.61 -13.67
C LEU A 543 -5.01 7.57 -12.97
N MET A 544 -5.14 8.36 -11.90
CA MET A 544 -6.34 8.43 -11.07
C MET A 544 -6.48 9.83 -10.48
N GLY A 545 -7.65 10.45 -10.65
CA GLY A 545 -8.00 11.69 -9.96
C GLY A 545 -8.31 11.44 -8.48
N GLN A 546 -8.26 12.49 -7.66
CA GLN A 546 -8.62 12.38 -6.25
C GLN A 546 -10.02 11.78 -6.07
N GLN A 547 -10.16 10.86 -5.12
CA GLN A 547 -11.42 10.17 -4.81
C GLN A 547 -12.04 10.66 -3.50
N SER A 548 -13.33 10.37 -3.31
CA SER A 548 -13.94 10.46 -1.99
C SER A 548 -13.22 9.53 -1.01
N GLY A 549 -13.05 9.99 0.23
CA GLY A 549 -12.31 9.27 1.25
C GLY A 549 -10.80 9.54 1.26
N GLY A 550 -10.23 10.15 0.21
CA GLY A 550 -8.85 10.64 0.17
C GLY A 550 -7.82 9.54 -0.10
N ILE A 551 -7.34 9.48 -1.34
CA ILE A 551 -6.29 8.53 -1.75
C ILE A 551 -4.89 9.14 -1.57
N TYR A 552 -3.90 8.30 -1.28
CA TYR A 552 -2.52 8.73 -1.11
C TYR A 552 -1.52 7.56 -1.14
N ALA A 553 -0.22 7.89 -1.19
CA ALA A 553 0.87 6.93 -1.12
C ALA A 553 0.77 5.79 -2.15
N PRO A 554 0.88 6.09 -3.46
CA PRO A 554 0.98 5.06 -4.48
C PRO A 554 2.35 4.36 -4.41
N MET A 555 2.38 3.06 -4.10
CA MET A 555 3.62 2.28 -4.05
C MET A 555 3.67 1.23 -5.16
N LEU A 556 4.68 1.33 -6.02
CA LEU A 556 4.91 0.42 -7.13
C LEU A 556 5.20 -1.01 -6.64
N HIS A 557 4.59 -2.01 -7.28
CA HIS A 557 4.82 -3.42 -6.95
C HIS A 557 6.02 -3.98 -7.73
N PRO A 558 7.07 -4.52 -7.07
CA PRO A 558 8.31 -4.96 -7.73
C PRO A 558 8.12 -6.12 -8.70
N TRP A 559 7.12 -6.97 -8.46
CA TRP A 559 6.80 -8.11 -9.34
C TRP A 559 5.64 -7.83 -10.31
N SER A 560 5.39 -6.56 -10.63
CA SER A 560 4.50 -6.28 -11.75
C SER A 560 5.06 -6.90 -13.03
N PRO A 561 4.23 -7.51 -13.91
CA PRO A 561 4.72 -8.05 -15.18
C PRO A 561 5.52 -7.04 -16.01
N SER A 562 5.11 -5.77 -16.02
CA SER A 562 5.86 -4.70 -16.69
C SER A 562 7.20 -4.37 -16.04
N THR A 563 7.30 -4.45 -14.72
CA THR A 563 8.56 -4.27 -14.00
C THR A 563 9.53 -5.39 -14.32
N GLN A 564 9.04 -6.62 -14.43
CA GLN A 564 9.86 -7.80 -14.71
C GLN A 564 10.09 -8.06 -16.22
N GLY A 565 9.44 -7.30 -17.10
CA GLY A 565 9.55 -7.46 -18.55
C GLY A 565 8.78 -8.66 -19.11
N THR A 566 7.87 -9.24 -18.33
CA THR A 566 7.06 -10.41 -18.71
C THR A 566 5.67 -10.06 -19.22
N GLY A 567 5.27 -8.78 -19.17
CA GLY A 567 3.99 -8.29 -19.67
C GLY A 567 3.88 -6.76 -19.59
N SER A 568 2.74 -6.19 -19.95
CA SER A 568 2.52 -4.74 -19.94
C SER A 568 1.85 -4.21 -18.67
N ASP A 569 1.45 -5.10 -17.76
CA ASP A 569 0.67 -4.72 -16.58
C ASP A 569 1.55 -4.16 -15.47
N LEU A 570 1.18 -2.99 -14.95
CA LEU A 570 1.81 -2.35 -13.80
C LEU A 570 0.88 -2.44 -12.59
N TYR A 571 1.31 -3.13 -11.55
CA TYR A 571 0.62 -3.22 -10.28
C TYR A 571 1.25 -2.28 -9.26
N TRP A 572 0.41 -1.71 -8.41
CA TRP A 572 0.83 -0.77 -7.38
C TRP A 572 -0.23 -0.73 -6.30
N ASN A 573 0.16 -0.50 -5.05
CA ASN A 573 -0.80 -0.35 -3.97
C ASN A 573 -1.11 1.14 -3.71
N LEU A 574 -2.24 1.40 -3.07
CA LEU A 574 -2.74 2.74 -2.80
C LEU A 574 -3.48 2.79 -1.47
N SER A 575 -3.15 3.77 -0.63
CA SER A 575 -3.85 3.97 0.64
C SER A 575 -5.15 4.76 0.45
N LEU A 576 -6.20 4.37 1.17
CA LEU A 576 -7.44 5.14 1.31
C LEU A 576 -7.65 5.59 2.76
N TRP A 577 -7.75 6.89 2.99
CA TRP A 577 -7.81 7.47 4.35
C TRP A 577 -9.12 7.16 5.08
N SER A 578 -10.28 7.15 4.40
CA SER A 578 -11.59 6.90 5.04
C SER A 578 -11.72 5.52 5.68
N ASP A 579 -11.15 4.52 5.03
CA ASP A 579 -11.12 3.13 5.51
C ASP A 579 -9.81 2.83 6.25
N TYR A 580 -8.82 3.71 6.09
CA TYR A 580 -7.46 3.58 6.58
C TYR A 580 -6.87 2.23 6.19
N ASN A 581 -6.93 1.89 4.91
CA ASN A 581 -6.54 0.59 4.38
C ASN A 581 -5.89 0.74 3.01
N ILE A 582 -5.16 -0.30 2.62
CA ILE A 582 -4.38 -0.35 1.38
C ILE A 582 -5.12 -1.20 0.35
N MET A 583 -5.16 -0.72 -0.89
CA MET A 583 -5.75 -1.38 -2.05
C MET A 583 -4.66 -1.73 -3.05
N LEU A 584 -4.87 -2.79 -3.84
CA LEU A 584 -4.09 -3.13 -5.00
C LEU A 584 -4.77 -2.56 -6.26
N MET A 585 -3.99 -1.87 -7.05
CA MET A 585 -4.37 -1.20 -8.29
C MET A 585 -3.58 -1.80 -9.45
N LYS A 586 -4.14 -1.72 -10.65
CA LYS A 586 -3.49 -2.13 -11.89
C LYS A 586 -3.60 -1.01 -12.92
N THR A 587 -2.53 -0.78 -13.66
CA THR A 587 -2.46 0.09 -14.83
C THR A 587 -1.91 -0.72 -16.02
N ASP A 588 -2.67 -0.75 -17.12
CA ASP A 588 -2.26 -1.36 -18.39
C ASP A 588 -1.43 -0.35 -19.21
N LEU A 589 -0.12 -0.58 -19.29
CA LEU A 589 0.81 0.37 -19.92
C LEU A 589 0.67 0.45 -21.44
N THR A 590 -0.04 -0.48 -22.10
CA THR A 590 -0.28 -0.39 -23.56
C THR A 590 -1.18 0.76 -23.96
N LYS A 591 -1.90 1.35 -22.99
CA LYS A 591 -2.90 2.40 -23.17
C LYS A 591 -2.41 3.79 -22.77
N LEU A 592 -1.13 3.95 -22.46
CA LEU A 592 -0.52 5.19 -21.97
C LEU A 592 0.36 5.87 -23.01
#